data_AF-V6LYY0-F1
#
_entry.id   AF-V6LYY0-F1
#
_cell.length_a   1.000
_cell.length_b   1.000
_cell.length_c   1.000
_cell.angle_alpha   90.00
_cell.angle_beta   90.00
_cell.angle_gamma   90.00
#
_symmetry.space_group_name_H-M   'P 1'
#
loop_
_entity.id
_entity.type
_entity.pdbx_description
1 polymer ?
#
loop_
_entity_poly.entity_id
_entity_poly.type
_entity_poly.pdbx_seq_one_letter_code
_entity_poly.pdbx_strand_id
1 'polypeptide(L)'
;MSDIDNFINQIDTFTDQQLCCQICVKLEDQINVYMDVIKEQENQIYSLEQQLQSAEEKAKNELRSEAERRIREKLIVQLKQQLQIELRPQIVAEIRTNYLGALSAEEREALTQDLRKQIYKQSLFEARNELESEVQNRVKEEKEKLRVKLAEVQQLKENLENTSKLKVLETKHKKEIQNIHNLHSREVANLKVNVQNLKKKQQEMTDELNIQREKFFIQKETLEQRIIELQVTSQTAEKMAKDQMSRSIQYENDSVKVIQNLLSSQILDKGHFGFNSQVQQTEKQLSSSIFRTPQHDININKQQQSVSPIREQVQNLEKSYEIVKLEEKKNQIRHIVEDHLENEQLQQEIFENLPPISLPDNKIGNMLESAFQFVFDYWDKIEESYKHRIHWMRQIQEFMQIQRHDQSLKYAQTELLRLRDLEKAQGSVLRLIQSRESQKLNKETKSLNQQIMQQMRSQIVKYKGIDYKMIMEAENALD
;
A
#
# COMPACT_ATOMS: atom_id res chain seq x y z
N MET A 1 -10.38 32.00 55.73
CA MET A 1 -9.89 31.29 54.54
C MET A 1 -10.93 31.27 53.42
N SER A 2 -12.23 31.03 53.67
CA SER A 2 -13.24 30.99 52.59
C SER A 2 -13.45 32.31 51.83
N ASP A 3 -13.20 33.47 52.44
CA ASP A 3 -13.40 34.77 51.75
C ASP A 3 -12.28 35.07 50.73
N ILE A 4 -11.09 34.50 50.93
CA ILE A 4 -9.97 34.67 50.00
C ILE A 4 -10.19 33.80 48.76
N ASP A 5 -10.66 32.56 48.95
CA ASP A 5 -10.99 31.66 47.83
C ASP A 5 -12.15 32.20 46.98
N ASN A 6 -13.12 32.88 47.62
CA ASN A 6 -14.23 33.51 46.90
C ASN A 6 -13.79 34.74 46.10
N PHE A 7 -12.83 35.52 46.61
CA PHE A 7 -12.25 36.67 45.92
C PHE A 7 -11.36 36.24 44.74
N ILE A 8 -10.56 35.17 44.89
CA ILE A 8 -9.75 34.61 43.81
C ILE A 8 -10.65 34.11 42.67
N ASN A 9 -11.72 33.38 42.97
CA ASN A 9 -12.69 32.93 41.95
C ASN A 9 -13.42 34.09 41.25
N GLN A 10 -13.70 35.20 41.94
CA GLN A 10 -14.27 36.40 41.33
C GLN A 10 -13.28 37.14 40.41
N ILE A 11 -12.00 37.17 40.77
CA ILE A 11 -10.96 37.74 39.91
C ILE A 11 -10.78 36.88 38.67
N ASP A 12 -10.69 35.55 38.82
CA ASP A 12 -10.48 34.63 37.70
C ASP A 12 -11.65 34.71 36.70
N THR A 13 -12.90 34.71 37.20
CA THR A 13 -14.09 34.87 36.35
C THR A 13 -14.17 36.23 35.67
N PHE A 14 -13.74 37.31 36.33
CA PHE A 14 -13.70 38.64 35.72
C PHE A 14 -12.63 38.74 34.62
N THR A 15 -11.44 38.18 34.85
CA THR A 15 -10.37 38.16 33.85
C THR A 15 -10.72 37.28 32.66
N ASP A 16 -11.36 36.13 32.88
CA ASP A 16 -11.83 35.25 31.80
C ASP A 16 -12.93 35.92 30.96
N GLN A 17 -13.85 36.64 31.60
CA GLN A 17 -14.90 37.37 30.90
C GLN A 17 -14.34 38.54 30.07
N GLN A 18 -13.37 39.27 30.61
CA GLN A 18 -12.70 40.36 29.89
C GLN A 18 -11.87 39.84 28.70
N LEU A 19 -11.16 38.73 28.88
CA LEU A 19 -10.40 38.07 27.82
C LEU A 19 -11.33 37.53 26.73
N CYS A 20 -12.45 36.90 27.09
CA CYS A 20 -13.48 36.46 26.14
C CYS A 20 -14.03 37.64 25.32
N CYS A 21 -14.37 38.77 25.95
CA CYS A 21 -14.84 39.95 25.21
C CYS A 21 -13.80 40.48 24.22
N GLN A 22 -12.52 40.55 24.61
CA GLN A 22 -11.45 40.99 23.71
C GLN A 22 -11.23 40.03 22.54
N ILE A 23 -11.35 38.72 22.78
CA ILE A 23 -11.26 37.71 21.73
C ILE A 23 -12.46 37.81 20.78
N CYS A 24 -13.68 37.98 21.30
CA CYS A 24 -14.88 38.14 20.47
C CYS A 24 -14.79 39.37 19.56
N VAL A 25 -14.37 40.52 20.08
CA VAL A 25 -14.19 41.74 19.27
C VAL A 25 -13.13 41.54 18.18
N LYS A 26 -11.98 40.95 18.52
CA LYS A 26 -10.93 40.66 17.52
C LYS A 26 -11.39 39.68 16.44
N LEU A 27 -12.20 38.69 16.81
CA LEU A 27 -12.76 37.73 15.86
C LEU A 27 -13.80 38.40 14.97
N GLU A 28 -14.65 39.28 15.51
CA GLU A 28 -15.64 40.04 14.74
C GLU A 28 -14.96 40.97 13.73
N ASP A 29 -13.90 41.69 14.13
CA ASP A 29 -13.09 42.51 13.23
C ASP A 29 -12.45 41.67 12.10
N GLN A 30 -11.90 40.50 12.44
CA GLN A 30 -11.32 39.59 11.44
C GLN A 30 -12.39 39.07 10.47
N ILE A 31 -13.57 38.69 10.98
CA ILE A 31 -14.69 38.24 10.16
C ILE A 31 -15.12 39.34 9.18
N ASN A 32 -15.21 40.59 9.64
CA ASN A 32 -15.57 41.73 8.78
C ASN A 32 -14.54 41.96 7.67
N VAL A 33 -13.24 41.88 7.97
CA VAL A 33 -12.17 41.96 6.96
C VAL A 33 -12.30 40.85 5.92
N TYR A 34 -12.56 39.60 6.34
CA TYR A 34 -12.75 38.50 5.39
C TYR A 34 -14.01 38.67 4.54
N MET A 35 -15.10 39.18 5.11
CA MET A 35 -16.35 39.47 4.38
C MET A 35 -16.15 40.54 3.29
N ASP A 36 -15.36 41.58 3.56
CA ASP A 36 -15.05 42.61 2.57
C ASP A 36 -14.17 42.07 1.43
N VAL A 37 -13.19 41.21 1.75
CA VAL A 37 -12.38 40.53 0.72
C VAL A 37 -13.25 39.62 -0.16
N ILE A 38 -14.21 38.90 0.42
CA ILE A 38 -15.14 38.05 -0.34
C ILE A 38 -15.98 38.91 -1.30
N LYS A 39 -16.56 40.01 -0.83
CA LYS A 39 -17.34 40.92 -1.68
C LYS A 39 -16.52 41.50 -2.83
N GLU A 40 -15.27 41.87 -2.58
CA GLU A 40 -14.38 42.38 -3.62
C GLU A 40 -14.06 41.30 -4.67
N GLN A 41 -13.84 40.05 -4.23
CA GLN A 41 -13.66 38.92 -5.15
C GLN A 41 -14.91 38.63 -5.97
N GLU A 42 -16.11 38.70 -5.39
CA GLU A 42 -17.38 38.53 -6.10
C GLU A 42 -17.56 39.60 -7.19
N ASN A 43 -17.23 40.86 -6.90
CA ASN A 43 -17.29 41.95 -7.88
C ASN A 43 -16.30 41.74 -9.04
N GLN A 44 -15.09 41.24 -8.75
CA GLN A 44 -14.10 40.92 -9.79
C GLN A 44 -14.56 39.77 -10.68
N ILE A 45 -15.14 38.72 -10.09
CA ILE A 45 -15.73 37.59 -10.85
C ILE A 45 -16.82 38.11 -11.79
N TYR A 46 -17.75 38.92 -11.27
CA TYR A 46 -18.83 39.50 -12.08
C TYR A 46 -18.31 40.34 -13.25
N SER A 47 -17.27 41.15 -13.05
CA SER A 47 -16.64 41.93 -14.12
C SER A 47 -16.00 41.04 -15.20
N LEU A 48 -15.32 39.97 -14.79
CA LEU A 48 -14.69 39.02 -15.72
C LEU A 48 -15.74 38.23 -16.53
N GLU A 49 -16.86 37.86 -15.92
CA GLU A 49 -17.96 37.19 -16.62
C GLU A 49 -18.55 38.08 -17.74
N GLN A 50 -18.74 39.38 -17.47
CA GLN A 50 -19.21 40.32 -18.49
C GLN A 50 -18.19 40.48 -19.64
N GLN A 51 -16.90 40.55 -19.33
CA GLN A 51 -15.85 40.64 -20.35
C GLN A 51 -15.79 39.39 -21.23
N LEU A 52 -15.93 38.20 -20.64
CA LEU A 52 -15.96 36.94 -21.36
C LEU A 52 -17.16 36.89 -22.31
N GLN A 53 -18.36 37.25 -21.84
CA GLN A 53 -19.57 37.27 -22.66
C GLN A 53 -19.44 38.23 -23.85
N SER A 54 -18.86 39.42 -23.64
CA SER A 54 -18.61 40.37 -24.72
C SER A 54 -17.58 39.85 -25.73
N ALA A 55 -16.55 39.13 -25.28
CA ALA A 55 -15.53 38.56 -26.16
C ALA A 55 -16.08 37.40 -27.01
N GLU A 56 -16.91 36.54 -26.41
CA GLU A 56 -17.58 35.45 -27.12
C GLU A 56 -18.48 35.97 -28.25
N GLU A 57 -19.28 37.00 -27.98
CA GLU A 57 -20.19 37.56 -28.99
C GLU A 57 -19.41 38.24 -30.12
N LYS A 58 -18.28 38.90 -29.82
CA LYS A 58 -17.38 39.47 -30.83
C LYS A 58 -16.77 38.39 -31.72
N ALA A 59 -16.22 37.32 -31.14
CA ALA A 59 -15.64 36.21 -31.88
C ALA A 59 -16.67 35.50 -32.78
N LYS A 60 -17.90 35.33 -32.29
CA LYS A 60 -19.00 34.74 -33.05
C LYS A 60 -19.37 35.57 -34.29
N ASN A 61 -19.41 36.89 -34.15
CA ASN A 61 -19.69 37.79 -35.26
C ASN A 61 -18.54 37.80 -36.29
N GLU A 62 -17.29 37.82 -35.85
CA GLU A 62 -16.12 37.74 -36.74
C GLU A 62 -16.09 36.43 -37.54
N LEU A 63 -16.33 35.28 -36.90
CA LEU A 63 -16.39 33.99 -37.57
C LEU A 63 -17.52 33.93 -38.60
N ARG A 64 -18.70 34.51 -38.28
CA ARG A 64 -19.84 34.55 -39.20
C ARG A 64 -19.52 35.38 -40.45
N SER A 65 -18.94 36.56 -40.27
CA SER A 65 -18.55 37.44 -41.38
C SER A 65 -17.45 36.82 -42.25
N GLU A 66 -16.45 36.18 -41.66
CA GLU A 66 -15.36 35.53 -42.40
C GLU A 66 -15.85 34.30 -43.18
N ALA A 67 -16.72 33.48 -42.58
CA ALA A 67 -17.33 32.34 -43.27
C ALA A 67 -18.17 32.79 -44.47
N GLU A 68 -19.01 33.82 -44.29
CA GLU A 68 -19.83 34.37 -45.38
C GLU A 68 -18.96 34.91 -46.53
N ARG A 69 -17.87 35.61 -46.21
CA ARG A 69 -16.94 36.13 -47.21
C ARG A 69 -16.28 35.01 -48.01
N ARG A 70 -15.76 33.97 -47.34
CA ARG A 70 -15.08 32.83 -48.00
C ARG A 70 -16.02 32.03 -48.90
N ILE A 71 -17.27 31.85 -48.48
CA ILE A 71 -18.27 31.16 -49.28
C ILE A 71 -18.57 31.97 -50.55
N ARG A 72 -18.79 33.29 -50.43
CA ARG A 72 -19.04 34.17 -51.58
C ARG A 72 -17.87 34.15 -52.58
N GLU A 73 -16.64 34.23 -52.10
CA GLU A 73 -15.43 34.22 -52.96
C GLU A 73 -15.28 32.89 -53.72
N LYS A 74 -15.43 31.75 -53.03
CA LYS A 74 -15.34 30.43 -53.69
C LYS A 74 -16.44 30.22 -54.74
N LEU A 75 -17.66 30.68 -54.46
CA LEU A 75 -18.78 30.54 -55.38
C LEU A 75 -18.58 31.34 -56.67
N ILE A 76 -18.07 32.58 -56.56
CA ILE A 76 -17.80 33.44 -57.72
C ILE A 76 -16.76 32.80 -58.65
N VAL A 77 -15.73 32.15 -58.10
CA VAL A 77 -14.69 31.47 -58.88
C VAL A 77 -15.25 30.23 -59.59
N GLN A 78 -16.03 29.40 -58.88
CA GLN A 78 -16.63 28.20 -59.45
C GLN A 78 -17.63 28.53 -60.56
N LEU A 79 -18.48 29.53 -60.36
CA LEU A 79 -19.46 29.96 -61.36
C LEU A 79 -18.79 30.52 -62.62
N LYS A 80 -17.71 31.31 -62.47
CA LYS A 80 -16.95 31.80 -63.63
C LYS A 80 -16.33 30.65 -64.44
N GLN A 81 -15.82 29.61 -63.77
CA GLN A 81 -15.23 28.46 -64.45
C GLN A 81 -16.28 27.60 -65.17
N GLN A 82 -17.40 27.28 -64.52
CA GLN A 82 -18.47 26.50 -65.15
C GLN A 82 -19.07 27.21 -66.37
N LEU A 83 -19.32 28.52 -66.24
CA LEU A 83 -19.89 29.31 -67.33
C LEU A 83 -18.93 29.42 -68.54
N GLN A 84 -17.62 29.42 -68.29
CA GLN A 84 -16.60 29.53 -69.35
C GLN A 84 -16.27 28.19 -70.03
N ILE A 85 -16.35 27.07 -69.29
CA ILE A 85 -15.92 25.74 -69.77
C ILE A 85 -17.10 24.95 -70.35
N GLU A 86 -18.28 24.97 -69.73
CA GLU A 86 -19.36 24.04 -70.09
C GLU A 86 -20.38 24.70 -71.02
N LEU A 87 -20.89 25.87 -70.66
CA LEU A 87 -21.99 26.50 -71.39
C LEU A 87 -21.52 27.17 -72.69
N ARG A 88 -20.38 27.85 -72.68
CA ARG A 88 -19.92 28.64 -73.84
C ARG A 88 -19.63 27.77 -75.08
N PRO A 89 -18.95 26.61 -74.98
CA PRO A 89 -18.66 25.78 -76.14
C PRO A 89 -19.89 25.04 -76.67
N GLN A 90 -20.78 24.57 -75.78
CA GLN A 90 -22.01 23.86 -76.18
C GLN A 90 -22.94 24.77 -76.98
N ILE A 91 -23.16 26.01 -76.52
CA ILE A 91 -23.98 26.99 -77.23
C ILE A 91 -23.36 27.38 -78.59
N VAL A 92 -22.04 27.53 -78.65
CA VAL A 92 -21.34 27.86 -79.91
C VAL A 92 -21.43 26.70 -80.92
N ALA A 93 -21.36 25.46 -80.45
CA ALA A 93 -21.51 24.28 -81.31
C ALA A 93 -22.93 24.16 -81.86
N GLU A 94 -23.94 24.30 -81.01
CA GLU A 94 -25.36 24.11 -81.35
C GLU A 94 -25.89 25.16 -82.35
N ILE A 95 -25.43 26.42 -82.22
CA ILE A 95 -25.72 27.48 -83.21
C ILE A 95 -25.09 27.17 -84.58
N ARG A 96 -23.91 26.54 -84.58
CA ARG A 96 -23.17 26.21 -85.81
C ARG A 96 -23.81 25.06 -86.59
N THR A 97 -24.32 24.05 -85.90
CA THR A 97 -24.93 22.87 -86.53
C THR A 97 -26.38 23.07 -86.93
N ASN A 98 -27.18 23.82 -86.16
CA ASN A 98 -28.63 23.85 -86.38
C ASN A 98 -29.14 24.98 -87.30
N TYR A 99 -28.39 26.08 -87.53
CA TYR A 99 -28.96 27.28 -88.18
C TYR A 99 -28.21 27.84 -89.39
N LEU A 100 -26.97 27.42 -89.67
CA LEU A 100 -26.17 28.00 -90.75
C LEU A 100 -26.31 27.29 -92.12
N GLY A 101 -27.16 26.26 -92.22
CA GLY A 101 -27.26 25.41 -93.39
C GLY A 101 -28.09 25.93 -94.58
N ALA A 102 -29.12 26.77 -94.38
CA ALA A 102 -30.13 26.96 -95.46
C ALA A 102 -30.87 28.32 -95.55
N LEU A 103 -30.37 29.42 -94.97
CA LEU A 103 -31.05 30.74 -95.06
C LEU A 103 -30.19 31.84 -95.68
N SER A 104 -30.83 32.85 -96.27
CA SER A 104 -30.17 34.08 -96.75
C SER A 104 -29.64 34.92 -95.58
N ALA A 105 -28.67 35.81 -95.82
CA ALA A 105 -27.95 36.52 -94.75
C ALA A 105 -28.86 37.39 -93.85
N GLU A 106 -29.94 37.95 -94.38
CA GLU A 106 -30.87 38.82 -93.64
C GLU A 106 -31.84 38.04 -92.75
N GLU A 107 -32.33 36.89 -93.21
CA GLU A 107 -33.18 36.00 -92.41
C GLU A 107 -32.39 35.32 -91.28
N ARG A 108 -31.09 35.07 -91.50
CA ARG A 108 -30.17 34.59 -90.46
C ARG A 108 -30.02 35.59 -89.32
N GLU A 109 -29.81 36.88 -89.61
CA GLU A 109 -29.58 37.88 -88.57
C GLU A 109 -30.81 38.05 -87.66
N ALA A 110 -32.01 38.10 -88.26
CA ALA A 110 -33.28 38.25 -87.54
C ALA A 110 -33.64 36.99 -86.72
N LEU A 111 -33.56 35.80 -87.32
CA LEU A 111 -33.84 34.54 -86.62
C LEU A 111 -32.80 34.27 -85.52
N THR A 112 -31.52 34.60 -85.75
CA THR A 112 -30.47 34.46 -84.74
C THR A 112 -30.67 35.42 -83.58
N GLN A 113 -31.13 36.65 -83.81
CA GLN A 113 -31.45 37.57 -82.72
C GLN A 113 -32.65 37.08 -81.89
N ASP A 114 -33.69 36.56 -82.52
CA ASP A 114 -34.90 36.15 -81.82
C ASP A 114 -34.68 34.84 -81.03
N LEU A 115 -33.99 33.87 -81.63
CA LEU A 115 -33.51 32.67 -80.93
C LEU A 115 -32.55 33.02 -79.80
N ARG A 116 -31.62 33.97 -79.98
CA ARG A 116 -30.76 34.44 -78.88
C ARG A 116 -31.56 35.00 -77.72
N LYS A 117 -32.62 35.79 -77.99
CA LYS A 117 -33.48 36.33 -76.93
C LYS A 117 -34.29 35.25 -76.22
N GLN A 118 -34.82 34.28 -76.96
CA GLN A 118 -35.58 33.16 -76.39
C GLN A 118 -34.69 32.24 -75.56
N ILE A 119 -33.56 31.81 -76.12
CA ILE A 119 -32.57 30.96 -75.43
C ILE A 119 -32.03 31.69 -74.21
N TYR A 120 -31.70 32.99 -74.30
CA TYR A 120 -31.24 33.77 -73.15
C TYR A 120 -32.29 33.85 -72.04
N LYS A 121 -33.58 34.04 -72.38
CA LYS A 121 -34.65 34.05 -71.37
C LYS A 121 -34.87 32.68 -70.74
N GLN A 122 -34.86 31.62 -71.54
CA GLN A 122 -35.17 30.27 -71.08
C GLN A 122 -34.02 29.70 -70.24
N SER A 123 -32.77 29.87 -70.71
CA SER A 123 -31.57 29.52 -69.93
C SER A 123 -31.45 30.32 -68.63
N LEU A 124 -31.78 31.62 -68.62
CA LEU A 124 -31.82 32.40 -67.38
C LEU A 124 -32.88 31.90 -66.40
N PHE A 125 -34.03 31.45 -66.90
CA PHE A 125 -35.11 30.95 -66.06
C PHE A 125 -34.79 29.57 -65.47
N GLU A 126 -34.27 28.65 -66.28
CA GLU A 126 -33.84 27.32 -65.85
C GLU A 126 -32.65 27.40 -64.88
N ALA A 127 -31.61 28.18 -65.23
CA ALA A 127 -30.47 28.38 -64.35
C ALA A 127 -30.88 29.05 -63.03
N ARG A 128 -31.86 29.96 -63.04
CA ARG A 128 -32.37 30.58 -61.80
C ARG A 128 -33.09 29.58 -60.91
N ASN A 129 -33.93 28.72 -61.47
CA ASN A 129 -34.67 27.72 -60.69
C ASN A 129 -33.76 26.61 -60.14
N GLU A 130 -32.78 26.15 -60.93
CA GLU A 130 -31.76 25.22 -60.44
C GLU A 130 -30.92 25.85 -59.34
N LEU A 131 -30.49 27.11 -59.52
CA LEU A 131 -29.74 27.85 -58.51
C LEU A 131 -30.54 28.03 -57.22
N GLU A 132 -31.82 28.38 -57.32
CA GLU A 132 -32.68 28.58 -56.15
C GLU A 132 -32.91 27.26 -55.40
N SER A 133 -33.12 26.16 -56.12
CA SER A 133 -33.23 24.82 -55.54
C SER A 133 -31.94 24.36 -54.85
N GLU A 134 -30.78 24.53 -55.50
CA GLU A 134 -29.50 24.10 -54.94
C GLU A 134 -29.06 24.97 -53.76
N VAL A 135 -29.29 26.28 -53.81
CA VAL A 135 -29.07 27.18 -52.67
C VAL A 135 -29.96 26.79 -51.49
N GLN A 136 -31.25 26.51 -51.72
CA GLN A 136 -32.14 26.06 -50.64
C GLN A 136 -31.68 24.73 -50.01
N ASN A 137 -31.20 23.79 -50.81
CA ASN A 137 -30.71 22.51 -50.32
C ASN A 137 -29.40 22.65 -49.54
N ARG A 138 -28.43 23.42 -50.05
CA ARG A 138 -27.17 23.69 -49.32
C ARG A 138 -27.40 24.47 -48.03
N VAL A 139 -28.31 25.43 -48.03
CA VAL A 139 -28.67 26.18 -46.81
C VAL A 139 -29.31 25.26 -45.77
N LYS A 140 -30.16 24.30 -46.19
CA LYS A 140 -30.70 23.28 -45.28
C LYS A 140 -29.59 22.40 -44.69
N GLU A 141 -28.67 21.91 -45.51
CA GLU A 141 -27.53 21.09 -45.05
C GLU A 141 -26.61 21.85 -44.09
N GLU A 142 -26.25 23.10 -44.41
CA GLU A 142 -25.43 23.92 -43.51
C GLU A 142 -26.15 24.23 -42.20
N LYS A 143 -27.46 24.53 -42.25
CA LYS A 143 -28.26 24.77 -41.05
C LYS A 143 -28.30 23.53 -40.14
N GLU A 144 -28.36 22.33 -40.73
CA GLU A 144 -28.35 21.08 -39.96
C GLU A 144 -26.96 20.80 -39.37
N LYS A 145 -25.88 21.00 -40.15
CA LYS A 145 -24.50 20.91 -39.63
C LYS A 145 -24.25 21.87 -38.47
N LEU A 146 -24.80 23.10 -38.55
CA LEU A 146 -24.69 24.09 -37.47
C LEU A 146 -25.53 23.70 -36.24
N ARG A 147 -26.70 23.07 -36.42
CA ARG A 147 -27.48 22.51 -35.30
C ARG A 147 -26.74 21.43 -34.54
N VAL A 148 -26.11 20.49 -35.25
CA VAL A 148 -25.30 19.43 -34.63
C VAL A 148 -24.14 20.04 -33.83
N LYS A 149 -23.40 20.98 -34.42
CA LYS A 149 -22.31 21.68 -33.72
C LYS A 149 -22.80 22.47 -32.50
N LEU A 150 -23.97 23.09 -32.57
CA LEU A 150 -24.54 23.82 -31.44
C LEU A 150 -24.90 22.86 -30.29
N ALA A 151 -25.43 21.67 -30.60
CA ALA A 151 -25.70 20.65 -29.60
C ALA A 151 -24.42 20.12 -28.95
N GLU A 152 -23.35 19.90 -29.74
CA GLU A 152 -22.02 19.52 -29.22
C GLU A 152 -21.47 20.58 -28.26
N VAL A 153 -21.58 21.87 -28.61
CA VAL A 153 -21.13 22.99 -27.75
C VAL A 153 -21.96 23.06 -26.46
N GLN A 154 -23.26 22.82 -26.51
CA GLN A 154 -24.11 22.76 -25.31
C GLN A 154 -23.72 21.60 -24.39
N GLN A 155 -23.42 20.43 -24.95
CA GLN A 155 -22.95 19.28 -24.21
C GLN A 155 -21.58 19.53 -23.56
N LEU A 156 -20.67 20.21 -24.27
CA LEU A 156 -19.37 20.62 -23.72
C LEU A 156 -19.54 21.63 -22.56
N LYS A 157 -20.51 22.54 -22.65
CA LYS A 157 -20.83 23.49 -21.57
C LYS A 157 -21.34 22.77 -20.31
N GLU A 158 -22.22 21.80 -20.44
CA GLU A 158 -22.68 20.95 -19.31
C GLU A 158 -21.52 20.15 -18.69
N ASN A 159 -20.64 19.59 -19.52
CA ASN A 159 -19.44 18.88 -19.04
C ASN A 159 -18.48 19.82 -18.29
N LEU A 160 -18.33 21.07 -18.73
CA LEU A 160 -17.50 22.07 -18.06
C LEU A 160 -18.09 22.47 -16.69
N GLU A 161 -19.41 22.65 -16.60
CA GLU A 161 -20.12 22.94 -15.34
C GLU A 161 -20.07 21.75 -14.36
N ASN A 162 -20.10 20.52 -14.86
CA ASN A 162 -19.87 19.34 -14.04
C ASN A 162 -18.42 19.27 -13.53
N THR A 163 -17.46 19.76 -14.32
CA THR A 163 -16.04 19.82 -13.93
C THR A 163 -15.80 20.86 -12.82
N SER A 164 -16.52 22.00 -12.81
CA SER A 164 -16.41 22.99 -11.73
C SER A 164 -17.02 22.48 -10.42
N LYS A 165 -18.16 21.78 -10.47
CA LYS A 165 -18.77 21.09 -9.31
C LYS A 165 -17.85 20.00 -8.75
N LEU A 166 -17.16 19.26 -9.64
CA LEU A 166 -16.13 18.27 -9.26
C LEU A 166 -14.94 18.91 -8.53
N LYS A 167 -14.44 20.06 -8.99
CA LYS A 167 -13.35 20.79 -8.29
C LYS A 167 -13.75 21.23 -6.88
N VAL A 168 -14.99 21.69 -6.68
CA VAL A 168 -15.49 22.05 -5.35
C VAL A 168 -15.53 20.81 -4.44
N LEU A 169 -16.05 19.68 -4.93
CA LEU A 169 -16.05 18.42 -4.18
C LEU A 169 -14.63 17.91 -3.89
N GLU A 170 -13.71 18.04 -4.84
CA GLU A 170 -12.31 17.67 -4.67
C GLU A 170 -11.65 18.50 -3.55
N THR A 171 -11.87 19.82 -3.54
CA THR A 171 -11.35 20.68 -2.46
C THR A 171 -11.97 20.35 -1.10
N LYS A 172 -13.26 19.98 -1.07
CA LYS A 172 -13.94 19.52 0.16
C LYS A 172 -13.32 18.21 0.67
N HIS A 173 -13.20 17.20 -0.18
CA HIS A 173 -12.58 15.92 0.19
C HIS A 173 -11.12 16.09 0.60
N LYS A 174 -10.36 16.98 -0.05
CA LYS A 174 -8.98 17.29 0.35
C LYS A 174 -8.90 17.87 1.78
N LYS A 175 -9.85 18.74 2.16
CA LYS A 175 -9.97 19.24 3.53
C LYS A 175 -10.35 18.15 4.52
N GLU A 176 -11.28 17.26 4.16
CA GLU A 176 -11.68 16.13 5.00
C GLU A 176 -10.51 15.15 5.23
N ILE A 177 -9.76 14.82 4.17
CA ILE A 177 -8.56 13.98 4.26
C ILE A 177 -7.51 14.65 5.17
N GLN A 178 -7.29 15.96 5.02
CA GLN A 178 -6.36 16.68 5.88
C GLN A 178 -6.79 16.66 7.36
N ASN A 179 -8.09 16.80 7.64
CA ASN A 179 -8.62 16.74 8.99
C ASN A 179 -8.44 15.35 9.61
N ILE A 180 -8.73 14.29 8.86
CA ILE A 180 -8.51 12.90 9.30
C ILE A 180 -7.01 12.65 9.55
N HIS A 181 -6.14 13.13 8.65
CA HIS A 181 -4.70 13.01 8.82
C HIS A 181 -4.20 13.71 10.09
N ASN A 182 -4.72 14.90 10.39
CA ASN A 182 -4.40 15.64 11.62
C ASN A 182 -4.88 14.90 12.87
N LEU A 183 -6.08 14.30 12.84
CA LEU A 183 -6.62 13.49 13.93
C LEU A 183 -5.75 12.24 14.19
N HIS A 184 -5.44 11.47 13.15
CA HIS A 184 -4.57 10.30 13.27
C HIS A 184 -3.16 10.68 13.74
N SER A 185 -2.62 11.81 13.28
CA SER A 185 -1.30 12.29 13.72
C SER A 185 -1.28 12.60 15.23
N ARG A 186 -2.36 13.17 15.77
CA ARG A 186 -2.51 13.39 17.22
C ARG A 186 -2.65 12.09 17.98
N GLU A 187 -3.43 11.15 17.46
CA GLU A 187 -3.60 9.83 18.07
C GLU A 187 -2.28 9.05 18.12
N VAL A 188 -1.52 9.04 17.02
CA VAL A 188 -0.19 8.44 16.96
C VAL A 188 0.76 9.10 17.97
N ALA A 189 0.73 10.42 18.10
CA ALA A 189 1.53 11.13 19.10
C ALA A 189 1.15 10.70 20.54
N ASN A 190 -0.14 10.61 20.84
CA ASN A 190 -0.64 10.15 22.14
C ASN A 190 -0.23 8.69 22.42
N LEU A 191 -0.40 7.81 21.44
CA LEU A 191 0.03 6.41 21.55
C LEU A 191 1.54 6.29 21.76
N LYS A 192 2.35 7.13 21.10
CA LYS A 192 3.80 7.16 21.29
C LYS A 192 4.17 7.52 22.73
N VAL A 193 3.50 8.51 23.31
CA VAL A 193 3.67 8.89 24.73
C VAL A 193 3.26 7.74 25.65
N ASN A 194 2.11 7.11 25.39
CA ASN A 194 1.65 5.96 26.18
C ASN A 194 2.63 4.78 26.13
N VAL A 195 3.18 4.47 24.95
CA VAL A 195 4.22 3.43 24.80
C VAL A 195 5.48 3.79 25.58
N GLN A 196 5.92 5.05 25.56
CA GLN A 196 7.07 5.49 26.35
C GLN A 196 6.82 5.35 27.85
N ASN A 197 5.62 5.70 28.33
CA ASN A 197 5.23 5.54 29.73
C ASN A 197 5.19 4.06 30.14
N LEU A 198 4.65 3.18 29.28
CA LEU A 198 4.65 1.74 29.53
C LEU A 198 6.06 1.14 29.55
N LYS A 199 6.95 1.58 28.65
CA LYS A 199 8.37 1.17 28.68
C LYS A 199 9.06 1.60 29.96
N LYS A 200 8.80 2.82 30.43
CA LYS A 200 9.33 3.31 31.71
C LYS A 200 8.84 2.44 32.87
N LYS A 201 7.54 2.13 32.93
CA LYS A 201 6.96 1.25 33.96
C LYS A 201 7.52 -0.18 33.89
N GLN A 202 7.76 -0.70 32.69
CA GLN A 202 8.40 -2.00 32.50
C GLN A 202 9.84 -2.00 33.03
N GLN A 203 10.58 -0.93 32.80
CA GLN A 203 11.93 -0.77 33.34
C GLN A 203 11.91 -0.73 34.88
N GLU A 204 11.02 0.07 35.47
CA GLU A 204 10.85 0.16 36.93
C GLU A 204 10.53 -1.21 37.57
N MET A 205 9.61 -1.99 36.99
CA MET A 205 9.33 -3.36 37.46
C MET A 205 10.52 -4.30 37.29
N THR A 206 11.31 -4.14 36.22
CA THR A 206 12.52 -4.95 35.99
C THR A 206 13.58 -4.66 37.04
N ASP A 207 13.78 -3.39 37.35
CA ASP A 207 14.72 -2.93 38.38
C ASP A 207 14.29 -3.43 39.77
N GLU A 208 13.00 -3.34 40.10
CA GLU A 208 12.45 -3.87 41.36
C GLU A 208 12.64 -5.39 41.48
N LEU A 209 12.42 -6.14 40.40
CA LEU A 209 12.64 -7.59 40.36
C LEU A 209 14.12 -7.94 40.56
N ASN A 210 15.03 -7.16 39.96
CA ASN A 210 16.47 -7.34 40.17
C ASN A 210 16.88 -7.07 41.63
N ILE A 211 16.34 -6.01 42.25
CA ILE A 211 16.55 -5.73 43.68
C ILE A 211 16.05 -6.90 44.54
N GLN A 212 14.89 -7.48 44.23
CA GLN A 212 14.37 -8.64 44.96
C GLN A 212 15.24 -9.90 44.78
N ARG A 213 15.75 -10.14 43.57
CA ARG A 213 16.69 -11.23 43.29
C ARG A 213 17.99 -11.08 44.09
N GLU A 214 18.52 -9.86 44.15
CA GLU A 214 19.72 -9.56 44.91
C GLU A 214 19.49 -9.75 46.42
N LYS A 215 18.36 -9.26 46.96
CA LYS A 215 17.96 -9.54 48.34
C LYS A 215 17.86 -11.04 48.64
N PHE A 216 17.23 -11.80 47.75
CA PHE A 216 17.11 -13.25 47.91
C PHE A 216 18.47 -13.94 47.86
N PHE A 217 19.37 -13.51 46.97
CA PHE A 217 20.73 -14.04 46.88
C PHE A 217 21.51 -13.80 48.17
N ILE A 218 21.48 -12.58 48.70
CA ILE A 218 22.11 -12.23 49.99
C ILE A 218 21.54 -13.06 51.14
N GLN A 219 20.20 -13.21 51.19
CA GLN A 219 19.55 -14.04 52.20
C GLN A 219 19.97 -15.51 52.10
N LYS A 220 20.02 -16.05 50.89
CA LYS A 220 20.49 -17.41 50.62
C LYS A 220 21.93 -17.60 51.10
N GLU A 221 22.83 -16.69 50.73
CA GLU A 221 24.24 -16.75 51.14
C GLU A 221 24.37 -16.67 52.68
N THR A 222 23.60 -15.81 53.33
CA THR A 222 23.55 -15.71 54.79
C THR A 222 23.09 -17.02 55.45
N LEU A 223 22.07 -17.67 54.89
CA LEU A 223 21.58 -18.96 55.38
C LEU A 223 22.60 -20.08 55.15
N GLU A 224 23.27 -20.11 54.00
CA GLU A 224 24.34 -21.06 53.71
C GLU A 224 25.51 -20.90 54.70
N GLN A 225 25.93 -19.67 54.99
CA GLN A 225 26.94 -19.39 56.02
C GLN A 225 26.47 -19.88 57.41
N ARG A 226 25.20 -19.64 57.77
CA ARG A 226 24.66 -20.09 59.06
C ARG A 226 24.61 -21.62 59.17
N ILE A 227 24.29 -22.33 58.09
CA ILE A 227 24.33 -23.79 58.05
C ILE A 227 25.76 -24.29 58.29
N ILE A 228 26.76 -23.68 57.64
CA ILE A 228 28.18 -24.02 57.83
C ILE A 228 28.59 -23.80 59.30
N GLU A 229 28.23 -22.65 59.90
CA GLU A 229 28.50 -22.37 61.33
C GLU A 229 27.88 -23.43 62.27
N LEU A 230 26.63 -23.81 62.02
CA LEU A 230 25.93 -24.83 62.81
C LEU A 230 26.57 -26.20 62.65
N GLN A 231 27.01 -26.57 61.44
CA GLN A 231 27.74 -27.81 61.20
C GLN A 231 29.06 -27.86 61.96
N VAL A 232 29.85 -26.77 61.92
CA VAL A 232 31.10 -26.66 62.69
C VAL A 232 30.85 -26.75 64.19
N THR A 233 29.80 -26.08 64.68
CA THR A 233 29.40 -26.12 66.10
C THR A 233 28.99 -27.54 66.52
N SER A 234 28.19 -28.22 65.69
CA SER A 234 27.77 -29.61 65.92
C SER A 234 28.97 -30.56 65.95
N GLN A 235 29.89 -30.47 64.99
CA GLN A 235 31.11 -31.28 64.95
C GLN A 235 32.00 -31.03 66.18
N THR A 236 32.09 -29.79 66.63
CA THR A 236 32.84 -29.43 67.85
C THR A 236 32.18 -30.02 69.09
N ALA A 237 30.86 -29.92 69.21
CA ALA A 237 30.10 -30.52 70.31
C ALA A 237 30.21 -32.05 70.33
N GLU A 238 30.14 -32.71 69.16
CA GLU A 238 30.37 -34.14 69.02
C GLU A 238 31.78 -34.54 69.47
N LYS A 239 32.81 -33.76 69.07
CA LYS A 239 34.18 -33.98 69.52
C LYS A 239 34.31 -33.84 71.04
N MET A 240 33.73 -32.79 71.62
CA MET A 240 33.73 -32.59 73.08
C MET A 240 33.01 -33.73 73.81
N ALA A 241 31.88 -34.21 73.28
CA ALA A 241 31.14 -35.34 73.84
C ALA A 241 31.96 -36.64 73.76
N LYS A 242 32.65 -36.89 72.64
CA LYS A 242 33.58 -38.02 72.49
C LYS A 242 34.75 -37.92 73.48
N ASP A 243 35.37 -36.76 73.60
CA ASP A 243 36.47 -36.51 74.54
C ASP A 243 36.01 -36.72 75.99
N GLN A 244 34.81 -36.24 76.34
CA GLN A 244 34.21 -36.45 77.66
C GLN A 244 33.89 -37.92 77.93
N MET A 245 33.35 -38.63 76.95
CA MET A 245 33.08 -40.07 77.03
C MET A 245 34.39 -40.86 77.20
N SER A 246 35.43 -40.53 76.43
CA SER A 246 36.77 -41.13 76.58
C SER A 246 37.35 -40.88 77.97
N ARG A 247 37.21 -39.67 78.53
CA ARG A 247 37.61 -39.39 79.92
C ARG A 247 36.80 -40.21 80.94
N SER A 248 35.49 -40.36 80.75
CA SER A 248 34.65 -41.19 81.63
C SER A 248 35.10 -42.65 81.61
N ILE A 249 35.33 -43.21 80.43
CA ILE A 249 35.86 -44.57 80.25
C ILE A 249 37.24 -44.70 80.89
N GLN A 250 38.11 -43.69 80.75
CA GLN A 250 39.42 -43.66 81.41
C GLN A 250 39.27 -43.72 82.94
N TYR A 251 38.39 -42.90 83.54
CA TYR A 251 38.15 -42.90 84.98
C TYR A 251 37.56 -44.23 85.48
N GLU A 252 36.65 -44.85 84.72
CA GLU A 252 36.13 -46.17 85.03
C GLU A 252 37.25 -47.21 85.01
N ASN A 253 38.09 -47.22 83.96
CA ASN A 253 39.22 -48.13 83.84
C ASN A 253 40.26 -47.92 84.95
N ASP A 254 40.56 -46.68 85.32
CA ASP A 254 41.49 -46.36 86.40
C ASP A 254 40.91 -46.79 87.76
N SER A 255 39.60 -46.62 87.96
CA SER A 255 38.89 -47.12 89.15
C SER A 255 38.91 -48.66 89.23
N VAL A 256 38.69 -49.35 88.10
CA VAL A 256 38.80 -50.81 88.00
C VAL A 256 40.22 -51.26 88.31
N LYS A 257 41.26 -50.58 87.80
CA LYS A 257 42.66 -50.86 88.15
C LYS A 257 42.94 -50.67 89.64
N VAL A 258 42.42 -49.63 90.26
CA VAL A 258 42.56 -49.41 91.72
C VAL A 258 41.88 -50.55 92.49
N ILE A 259 40.68 -50.96 92.10
CA ILE A 259 39.96 -52.10 92.70
C ILE A 259 40.74 -53.41 92.48
N GLN A 260 41.28 -53.66 91.28
CA GLN A 260 42.12 -54.81 90.99
C GLN A 260 43.39 -54.81 91.85
N ASN A 261 44.08 -53.68 91.97
CA ASN A 261 45.27 -53.56 92.82
C ASN A 261 44.93 -53.80 94.31
N LEU A 262 43.78 -53.31 94.78
CA LEU A 262 43.29 -53.59 96.13
C LEU A 262 42.96 -55.08 96.33
N LEU A 263 42.30 -55.72 95.37
CA LEU A 263 42.01 -57.16 95.40
C LEU A 263 43.30 -58.00 95.32
N SER A 264 44.25 -57.64 94.46
CA SER A 264 45.57 -58.29 94.39
C SER A 264 46.38 -58.09 95.66
N SER A 265 46.24 -56.96 96.36
CA SER A 265 46.84 -56.74 97.67
C SER A 265 46.14 -57.50 98.81
N GLN A 266 44.84 -57.81 98.68
CA GLN A 266 44.11 -58.67 99.63
C GLN A 266 44.31 -60.17 99.38
N ILE A 267 44.71 -60.57 98.17
CA ILE A 267 44.99 -61.97 97.82
C ILE A 267 46.40 -62.42 98.26
N LEU A 268 47.25 -61.52 98.73
CA LEU A 268 48.55 -61.87 99.30
C LEU A 268 48.51 -62.36 100.76
N ASP A 269 47.32 -62.61 101.34
CA ASP A 269 47.23 -63.09 102.72
C ASP A 269 46.43 -64.39 102.92
N LYS A 270 45.88 -65.03 101.87
CA LYS A 270 45.28 -66.38 101.99
C LYS A 270 45.52 -67.23 100.74
N GLY A 271 46.04 -68.42 100.98
CA GLY A 271 46.57 -69.32 99.98
C GLY A 271 45.53 -69.98 99.07
N HIS A 272 46.09 -70.55 97.99
CA HIS A 272 45.62 -71.66 97.18
C HIS A 272 44.11 -71.87 97.02
N PHE A 273 43.60 -71.66 95.81
CA PHE A 273 42.87 -72.71 95.08
C PHE A 273 42.87 -72.39 93.58
N GLY A 274 43.27 -73.38 92.77
CA GLY A 274 43.15 -73.31 91.33
C GLY A 274 41.71 -73.55 90.89
N PHE A 275 41.25 -72.80 89.89
CA PHE A 275 40.23 -73.27 88.97
C PHE A 275 40.51 -72.72 87.57
N ASN A 276 40.55 -73.67 86.65
CA ASN A 276 40.85 -73.56 85.24
C ASN A 276 39.53 -73.50 84.46
N SER A 277 39.61 -72.96 83.24
CA SER A 277 38.62 -73.04 82.15
C SER A 277 37.42 -72.06 82.11
N GLN A 278 37.24 -71.47 80.91
CA GLN A 278 36.05 -70.81 80.36
C GLN A 278 35.74 -69.35 80.71
N VAL A 279 36.62 -68.43 80.27
CA VAL A 279 36.22 -67.05 79.93
C VAL A 279 37.02 -66.60 78.68
N GLN A 280 36.63 -67.08 77.50
CA GLN A 280 37.26 -66.71 76.22
C GLN A 280 36.24 -66.45 75.09
N GLN A 281 34.99 -66.09 75.39
CA GLN A 281 33.94 -66.00 74.36
C GLN A 281 33.01 -64.78 74.37
N THR A 282 33.43 -63.64 74.91
CA THR A 282 32.60 -62.42 74.88
C THR A 282 33.40 -61.13 74.63
N GLU A 283 34.36 -61.16 73.70
CA GLU A 283 35.11 -59.96 73.28
C GLU A 283 35.16 -59.75 71.76
N LYS A 284 34.20 -60.33 71.01
CA LYS A 284 34.25 -60.33 69.55
C LYS A 284 32.90 -60.08 68.84
N GLN A 285 32.03 -59.21 69.34
CA GLN A 285 30.80 -58.82 68.60
C GLN A 285 30.29 -57.38 68.84
N LEU A 286 31.17 -56.37 69.02
CA LEU A 286 30.75 -54.96 69.05
C LEU A 286 31.59 -54.01 68.18
N SER A 287 32.28 -54.52 67.16
CA SER A 287 33.11 -53.71 66.25
C SER A 287 32.71 -53.77 64.77
N SER A 288 31.44 -54.01 64.44
CA SER A 288 30.96 -54.03 63.05
C SER A 288 29.74 -53.14 62.85
N SER A 289 29.90 -51.83 63.00
CA SER A 289 28.98 -50.83 62.45
C SER A 289 29.67 -49.47 62.29
N ILE A 290 30.83 -49.46 61.63
CA ILE A 290 31.40 -48.23 61.07
C ILE A 290 30.83 -48.08 59.66
N PHE A 291 29.87 -47.17 59.52
CA PHE A 291 29.43 -46.59 58.26
C PHE A 291 30.65 -46.13 57.46
N ARG A 292 30.99 -46.83 56.36
CA ARG A 292 31.86 -46.30 55.30
C ARG A 292 30.97 -45.60 54.28
N THR A 293 30.87 -44.28 54.36
CA THR A 293 30.50 -43.44 53.21
C THR A 293 31.74 -43.27 52.32
N PRO A 294 31.68 -43.52 51.00
CA PRO A 294 32.77 -43.16 50.10
C PRO A 294 32.81 -41.63 49.94
N GLN A 295 33.85 -40.99 50.47
CA GLN A 295 34.26 -39.66 50.03
C GLN A 295 34.83 -39.79 48.61
N HIS A 296 34.08 -39.32 47.62
CA HIS A 296 34.68 -38.89 46.36
C HIS A 296 35.24 -37.48 46.57
N ASP A 297 36.55 -37.40 46.79
CA ASP A 297 37.31 -36.17 46.66
C ASP A 297 37.32 -35.75 45.18
N ILE A 298 36.32 -34.95 44.78
CA ILE A 298 36.38 -34.21 43.53
C ILE A 298 37.30 -33.02 43.79
N ASN A 299 38.57 -33.18 43.42
CA ASN A 299 39.57 -32.14 43.39
C ASN A 299 39.23 -31.12 42.27
N ILE A 300 38.33 -30.18 42.56
CA ILE A 300 38.07 -29.00 41.71
C ILE A 300 39.17 -27.97 41.99
N ASN A 301 40.34 -28.22 41.42
CA ASN A 301 41.46 -27.29 41.51
C ASN A 301 41.30 -26.20 40.44
N LYS A 302 41.04 -24.99 40.95
CA LYS A 302 41.24 -23.65 40.36
C LYS A 302 41.88 -23.61 38.96
N GLN A 303 41.05 -23.39 37.94
CA GLN A 303 41.41 -22.62 36.74
C GLN A 303 40.28 -21.65 36.40
N GLN A 304 40.14 -20.60 37.21
CA GLN A 304 39.38 -19.40 36.86
C GLN A 304 40.37 -18.35 36.39
N GLN A 305 40.79 -18.41 35.12
CA GLN A 305 41.40 -17.29 34.41
C GLN A 305 41.47 -17.65 32.91
N SER A 306 40.44 -17.23 32.16
CA SER A 306 40.33 -17.08 30.69
C SER A 306 38.96 -17.51 30.11
N VAL A 307 37.84 -17.10 30.71
CA VAL A 307 36.49 -17.40 30.17
C VAL A 307 36.06 -16.42 29.05
N SER A 308 36.86 -15.39 28.76
CA SER A 308 36.51 -14.36 27.76
C SER A 308 36.42 -14.87 26.32
N PRO A 309 37.37 -15.70 25.79
CA PRO A 309 37.31 -16.17 24.40
C PRO A 309 36.19 -17.19 24.18
N ILE A 310 35.90 -18.02 25.17
CA ILE A 310 34.89 -19.08 25.08
C ILE A 310 33.49 -18.49 25.02
N ARG A 311 33.21 -17.42 25.79
CA ARG A 311 31.92 -16.75 25.76
C ARG A 311 31.64 -16.07 24.41
N GLU A 312 32.66 -15.50 23.79
CA GLU A 312 32.57 -14.89 22.46
C GLU A 312 32.39 -15.95 21.36
N GLN A 313 33.08 -17.09 21.48
CA GLN A 313 32.89 -18.23 20.58
C GLN A 313 31.47 -18.83 20.67
N VAL A 314 30.92 -18.98 21.89
CA VAL A 314 29.54 -19.45 22.08
C VAL A 314 28.52 -18.47 21.49
N GLN A 315 28.69 -17.16 21.70
CA GLN A 315 27.81 -16.14 21.09
C GLN A 315 27.89 -16.12 19.56
N ASN A 316 29.06 -16.36 18.98
CA ASN A 316 29.23 -16.45 17.54
C ASN A 316 28.58 -17.72 16.96
N LEU A 317 28.64 -18.84 17.68
CA LEU A 317 27.94 -20.08 17.31
C LEU A 317 26.42 -19.94 17.40
N GLU A 318 25.90 -19.28 18.44
CA GLU A 318 24.46 -18.99 18.57
C GLU A 318 23.96 -18.10 17.42
N LYS A 319 24.70 -17.04 17.07
CA LYS A 319 24.38 -16.19 15.91
C LYS A 319 24.43 -16.98 14.59
N SER A 320 25.43 -17.83 14.42
CA SER A 320 25.54 -18.69 13.22
C SER A 320 24.36 -19.66 13.12
N TYR A 321 23.93 -20.25 14.24
CA TYR A 321 22.79 -21.16 14.28
C TYR A 321 21.48 -20.46 13.89
N GLU A 322 21.23 -19.25 14.41
CA GLU A 322 20.05 -18.46 14.03
C GLU A 322 20.06 -18.05 12.55
N ILE A 323 21.23 -17.74 11.97
CA ILE A 323 21.35 -17.45 10.53
C ILE A 323 20.98 -18.68 9.69
N VAL A 324 21.49 -19.86 10.03
CA VAL A 324 21.17 -21.11 9.32
C VAL A 324 19.68 -21.40 9.39
N LYS A 325 19.07 -21.26 10.58
CA LYS A 325 17.63 -21.45 10.78
C LYS A 325 16.77 -20.46 9.99
N LEU A 326 17.22 -19.22 9.85
CA LEU A 326 16.56 -18.21 9.01
C LEU A 326 16.68 -18.54 7.52
N GLU A 327 17.85 -19.00 7.06
CA GLU A 327 18.02 -19.38 5.65
C GLU A 327 17.21 -20.65 5.30
N GLU A 328 17.12 -21.62 6.21
CA GLU A 328 16.22 -22.78 6.06
C GLU A 328 14.75 -22.34 5.92
N LYS A 329 14.26 -21.46 6.81
CA LYS A 329 12.90 -20.91 6.70
C LYS A 329 12.69 -20.14 5.40
N LYS A 330 13.68 -19.38 4.95
CA LYS A 330 13.62 -18.64 3.68
C LYS A 330 13.56 -19.58 2.49
N ASN A 331 14.29 -20.70 2.51
CA ASN A 331 14.23 -21.72 1.47
C ASN A 331 12.90 -22.47 1.48
N GLN A 332 12.33 -22.78 2.65
CA GLN A 332 10.99 -23.35 2.77
C GLN A 332 9.93 -22.39 2.20
N ILE A 333 9.99 -21.11 2.54
CA ILE A 333 9.09 -20.09 1.98
C ILE A 333 9.26 -20.00 0.47
N ARG A 334 10.50 -20.06 -0.04
CA ARG A 334 10.77 -20.02 -1.48
C ARG A 334 10.09 -21.18 -2.21
N HIS A 335 10.27 -22.41 -1.73
CA HIS A 335 9.61 -23.58 -2.32
C HIS A 335 8.09 -23.49 -2.29
N ILE A 336 7.49 -23.03 -1.17
CA ILE A 336 6.04 -22.83 -1.10
C ILE A 336 5.57 -21.79 -2.13
N VAL A 337 6.34 -20.72 -2.35
CA VAL A 337 6.02 -19.67 -3.33
C VAL A 337 6.18 -20.18 -4.76
N GLU A 338 7.24 -20.95 -5.04
CA GLU A 338 7.48 -21.59 -6.34
C GLU A 338 6.34 -22.56 -6.69
N ASP A 339 6.00 -23.47 -5.77
CA ASP A 339 4.89 -24.41 -5.93
C ASP A 339 3.56 -23.69 -6.14
N HIS A 340 3.32 -22.60 -5.41
CA HIS A 340 2.11 -21.80 -5.58
C HIS A 340 2.05 -21.12 -6.94
N LEU A 341 3.17 -20.57 -7.42
CA LEU A 341 3.25 -19.90 -8.72
C LEU A 341 3.06 -20.88 -9.88
N GLU A 342 3.69 -22.05 -9.83
CA GLU A 342 3.49 -23.12 -10.83
C GLU A 342 2.02 -23.57 -10.87
N ASN A 343 1.39 -23.70 -9.71
CA ASN A 343 -0.03 -24.03 -9.63
C ASN A 343 -0.91 -22.91 -10.21
N GLU A 344 -0.66 -21.64 -9.89
CA GLU A 344 -1.42 -20.52 -10.47
C GLU A 344 -1.22 -20.41 -11.98
N GLN A 345 -0.03 -20.66 -12.51
CA GLN A 345 0.23 -20.72 -13.96
C GLN A 345 -0.59 -21.83 -14.63
N LEU A 346 -0.60 -23.03 -14.06
CA LEU A 346 -1.43 -24.12 -14.56
C LEU A 346 -2.93 -23.76 -14.52
N GLN A 347 -3.39 -23.10 -13.46
CA GLN A 347 -4.79 -22.64 -13.37
C GLN A 347 -5.08 -21.53 -14.39
N GLN A 348 -4.14 -20.63 -14.66
CA GLN A 348 -4.27 -19.63 -15.71
C GLN A 348 -4.46 -20.29 -17.08
N GLU A 349 -3.63 -21.27 -17.43
CA GLU A 349 -3.77 -22.03 -18.68
C GLU A 349 -5.14 -22.71 -18.78
N ILE A 350 -5.62 -23.31 -17.68
CA ILE A 350 -6.96 -23.93 -17.65
C ILE A 350 -8.05 -22.87 -17.87
N PHE A 351 -7.91 -21.69 -17.24
CA PHE A 351 -8.87 -20.59 -17.36
C PHE A 351 -8.94 -20.05 -18.79
N GLU A 352 -7.79 -19.81 -19.43
CA GLU A 352 -7.69 -19.33 -20.82
C GLU A 352 -8.28 -20.33 -21.83
N ASN A 353 -8.26 -21.63 -21.49
CA ASN A 353 -8.83 -22.70 -22.31
C ASN A 353 -10.31 -23.01 -21.99
N LEU A 354 -10.96 -22.27 -21.07
CA LEU A 354 -12.39 -22.46 -20.82
C LEU A 354 -13.21 -22.00 -22.03
N PRO A 355 -14.27 -22.73 -22.42
CA PRO A 355 -15.12 -22.32 -23.53
C PRO A 355 -15.83 -20.99 -23.19
N PRO A 356 -16.04 -20.10 -24.18
CA PRO A 356 -16.75 -18.85 -23.94
C PRO A 356 -18.18 -19.11 -23.48
N ILE A 357 -18.69 -18.25 -22.60
CA ILE A 357 -20.08 -18.34 -22.12
C ILE A 357 -21.00 -17.77 -23.20
N SER A 358 -21.85 -18.62 -23.79
CA SER A 358 -22.90 -18.16 -24.70
C SER A 358 -24.01 -17.46 -23.92
N LEU A 359 -24.21 -16.17 -24.16
CA LEU A 359 -25.28 -15.37 -23.57
C LEU A 359 -26.51 -15.35 -24.49
N PRO A 360 -27.74 -15.33 -23.93
CA PRO A 360 -28.96 -15.23 -24.73
C PRO A 360 -29.14 -13.82 -25.29
N ASP A 361 -29.63 -13.70 -26.53
CA ASP A 361 -29.92 -12.41 -27.19
C ASP A 361 -31.23 -11.77 -26.67
N ASN A 362 -31.26 -11.47 -25.39
CA ASN A 362 -32.40 -10.84 -24.73
C ASN A 362 -31.96 -9.92 -23.59
N LYS A 363 -32.92 -9.27 -22.93
CA LYS A 363 -32.62 -8.34 -21.82
C LYS A 363 -31.81 -8.99 -20.70
N ILE A 364 -32.05 -10.27 -20.39
CA ILE A 364 -31.32 -10.96 -19.32
C ILE A 364 -29.88 -11.27 -19.73
N GLY A 365 -29.62 -11.56 -21.01
CA GLY A 365 -28.27 -11.68 -21.55
C GLY A 365 -27.45 -10.41 -21.38
N ASN A 366 -27.99 -9.24 -21.74
CA ASN A 366 -27.30 -7.96 -21.56
C ASN A 366 -27.00 -7.66 -20.08
N MET A 367 -27.90 -8.04 -19.17
CA MET A 367 -27.68 -7.90 -17.73
C MET A 367 -26.59 -8.84 -17.22
N LEU A 368 -26.56 -10.08 -17.70
CA LEU A 368 -25.50 -11.05 -17.39
C LEU A 368 -24.15 -10.58 -17.91
N GLU A 369 -24.09 -10.10 -19.16
CA GLU A 369 -22.88 -9.55 -19.77
C GLU A 369 -22.31 -8.43 -18.90
N SER A 370 -23.15 -7.45 -18.55
CA SER A 370 -22.76 -6.34 -17.68
C SER A 370 -22.26 -6.84 -16.33
N ALA A 371 -22.99 -7.77 -15.70
CA ALA A 371 -22.60 -8.33 -14.41
C ALA A 371 -21.26 -9.08 -14.47
N PHE A 372 -21.03 -9.87 -15.53
CA PHE A 372 -19.80 -10.62 -15.72
C PHE A 372 -18.62 -9.70 -15.99
N GLN A 373 -18.81 -8.66 -16.80
CA GLN A 373 -17.78 -7.65 -17.03
C GLN A 373 -17.34 -6.99 -15.72
N PHE A 374 -18.30 -6.60 -14.86
CA PHE A 374 -17.96 -6.09 -13.54
C PHE A 374 -17.23 -7.12 -12.67
N VAL A 375 -17.61 -8.39 -12.70
CA VAL A 375 -16.90 -9.44 -11.94
C VAL A 375 -15.44 -9.54 -12.42
N PHE A 376 -15.21 -9.55 -13.73
CA PHE A 376 -13.87 -9.65 -14.30
C PHE A 376 -13.02 -8.41 -13.97
N ASP A 377 -13.57 -7.21 -14.14
CA ASP A 377 -12.90 -5.97 -13.77
C ASP A 377 -12.48 -5.97 -12.28
N TYR A 378 -13.35 -6.47 -11.40
CA TYR A 378 -13.02 -6.60 -9.98
C TYR A 378 -11.98 -7.67 -9.72
N TRP A 379 -12.08 -8.85 -10.33
CA TRP A 379 -11.08 -9.90 -10.19
C TRP A 379 -9.68 -9.43 -10.58
N ASP A 380 -9.55 -8.70 -11.69
CA ASP A 380 -8.27 -8.13 -12.12
C ASP A 380 -7.76 -7.09 -11.13
N LYS A 381 -8.66 -6.26 -10.59
CA LYS A 381 -8.30 -5.27 -9.57
C LYS A 381 -7.83 -5.89 -8.25
N ILE A 382 -8.36 -7.04 -7.85
CA ILE A 382 -7.99 -7.70 -6.58
C ILE A 382 -7.00 -8.85 -6.75
N GLU A 383 -6.59 -9.14 -7.99
CA GLU A 383 -5.75 -10.29 -8.34
C GLU A 383 -6.34 -11.61 -7.82
N GLU A 384 -7.64 -11.84 -8.04
CA GLU A 384 -8.31 -13.05 -7.55
C GLU A 384 -7.68 -14.31 -8.16
N SER A 385 -7.51 -15.35 -7.35
CA SER A 385 -6.86 -16.61 -7.77
C SER A 385 -7.57 -17.27 -8.95
N TYR A 386 -6.82 -17.79 -9.91
CA TYR A 386 -7.41 -18.42 -11.09
C TYR A 386 -8.26 -19.65 -10.74
N LYS A 387 -7.88 -20.38 -9.68
CA LYS A 387 -8.67 -21.50 -9.15
C LYS A 387 -10.10 -21.09 -8.82
N HIS A 388 -10.28 -19.94 -8.16
CA HIS A 388 -11.61 -19.43 -7.82
C HIS A 388 -12.35 -18.94 -9.07
N ARG A 389 -11.66 -18.22 -9.97
CA ARG A 389 -12.24 -17.77 -11.25
C ARG A 389 -12.77 -18.93 -12.08
N ILE A 390 -12.01 -20.02 -12.19
CA ILE A 390 -12.41 -21.26 -12.89
C ILE A 390 -13.64 -21.89 -12.25
N HIS A 391 -13.63 -22.03 -10.92
CA HIS A 391 -14.76 -22.61 -10.20
C HIS A 391 -16.04 -21.81 -10.45
N TRP A 392 -15.97 -20.49 -10.33
CA TRP A 392 -17.09 -19.60 -10.59
C TRP A 392 -17.57 -19.69 -12.05
N MET A 393 -16.66 -19.66 -13.02
CA MET A 393 -16.99 -19.77 -14.44
C MET A 393 -17.71 -21.08 -14.78
N ARG A 394 -17.25 -22.21 -14.21
CA ARG A 394 -17.90 -23.51 -14.40
C ARG A 394 -19.32 -23.53 -13.84
N GLN A 395 -19.53 -22.95 -12.66
CA GLN A 395 -20.87 -22.84 -12.06
C GLN A 395 -21.82 -21.99 -12.91
N ILE A 396 -21.33 -20.85 -13.44
CA ILE A 396 -22.10 -20.06 -14.40
C ILE A 396 -22.43 -20.87 -15.66
N GLN A 397 -21.45 -21.57 -16.25
CA GLN A 397 -21.66 -22.40 -17.43
C GLN A 397 -22.71 -23.49 -17.18
N GLU A 398 -22.66 -24.15 -16.01
CA GLU A 398 -23.66 -25.14 -15.60
C GLU A 398 -25.07 -24.54 -15.56
N PHE A 399 -25.24 -23.37 -14.92
CA PHE A 399 -26.54 -22.67 -14.90
C PHE A 399 -27.02 -22.24 -16.29
N MET A 400 -26.10 -21.81 -17.16
CA MET A 400 -26.42 -21.42 -18.53
C MET A 400 -26.84 -22.62 -19.39
N GLN A 401 -26.18 -23.77 -19.24
CA GLN A 401 -26.52 -25.00 -19.96
C GLN A 401 -27.93 -25.50 -19.65
N ILE A 402 -28.37 -25.37 -18.39
CA ILE A 402 -29.74 -25.71 -17.96
C ILE A 402 -30.75 -24.57 -18.14
N GLN A 403 -30.37 -23.50 -18.86
CA GLN A 403 -31.20 -22.33 -19.16
C GLN A 403 -31.74 -21.59 -17.92
N ARG A 404 -31.01 -21.63 -16.80
CA ARG A 404 -31.38 -20.94 -15.55
C ARG A 404 -30.70 -19.59 -15.43
N HIS A 405 -30.99 -18.69 -16.36
CA HIS A 405 -30.38 -17.36 -16.45
C HIS A 405 -30.53 -16.52 -15.17
N ASP A 406 -31.66 -16.62 -14.46
CA ASP A 406 -31.87 -15.93 -13.18
C ASP A 406 -30.90 -16.41 -12.08
N GLN A 407 -30.56 -17.70 -12.09
CA GLN A 407 -29.60 -18.27 -11.13
C GLN A 407 -28.17 -17.81 -11.46
N SER A 408 -27.81 -17.79 -12.74
CA SER A 408 -26.53 -17.21 -13.20
C SER A 408 -26.40 -15.75 -12.75
N LEU A 409 -27.46 -14.95 -12.91
CA LEU A 409 -27.45 -13.54 -12.54
C LEU A 409 -27.32 -13.37 -11.02
N LYS A 410 -28.09 -14.14 -10.24
CA LYS A 410 -28.00 -14.12 -8.78
C LYS A 410 -26.62 -14.55 -8.30
N TYR A 411 -26.01 -15.53 -8.94
CA TYR A 411 -24.66 -16.01 -8.60
C TYR A 411 -23.60 -14.94 -8.90
N ALA A 412 -23.71 -14.23 -10.04
CA ALA A 412 -22.85 -13.11 -10.36
C ALA A 412 -23.02 -11.92 -9.40
N GLN A 413 -24.25 -11.57 -9.03
CA GLN A 413 -24.51 -10.54 -8.03
C GLN A 413 -23.92 -10.90 -6.66
N THR A 414 -24.03 -12.17 -6.26
CA THR A 414 -23.45 -12.67 -5.01
C THR A 414 -21.93 -12.55 -5.02
N GLU A 415 -21.29 -12.89 -6.15
CA GLU A 415 -19.85 -12.74 -6.31
C GLU A 415 -19.41 -11.27 -6.29
N LEU A 416 -20.14 -10.37 -6.96
CA LEU A 416 -19.88 -8.93 -6.89
C LEU A 416 -19.95 -8.38 -5.47
N LEU A 417 -20.91 -8.84 -4.66
CA LEU A 417 -21.00 -8.46 -3.25
C LEU A 417 -19.79 -8.97 -2.45
N ARG A 418 -19.40 -10.24 -2.67
CA ARG A 418 -18.19 -10.81 -2.05
C ARG A 418 -16.94 -10.01 -2.41
N LEU A 419 -16.76 -9.69 -3.69
CA LEU A 419 -15.63 -8.91 -4.19
C LEU A 419 -15.57 -7.51 -3.59
N ARG A 420 -16.73 -6.84 -3.48
CA ARG A 420 -16.82 -5.53 -2.85
C ARG A 420 -16.47 -5.60 -1.36
N ASP A 421 -16.92 -6.63 -0.66
CA ASP A 421 -16.63 -6.79 0.77
C ASP A 421 -15.15 -7.14 1.00
N LEU A 422 -14.56 -7.94 0.10
CA LEU A 422 -13.12 -8.21 0.09
C LEU A 422 -12.32 -6.93 -0.19
N GLU A 423 -12.72 -6.11 -1.17
CA GLU A 423 -12.08 -4.82 -1.44
C GLU A 423 -12.15 -3.90 -0.21
N LYS A 424 -13.29 -3.86 0.49
CA LYS A 424 -13.40 -3.07 1.73
C LYS A 424 -12.47 -3.58 2.82
N ALA A 425 -12.36 -4.91 2.98
CA ALA A 425 -11.55 -5.52 4.01
C ALA A 425 -10.03 -5.41 3.72
N GLN A 426 -9.63 -5.56 2.46
CA GLN A 426 -8.24 -5.74 2.06
C GLN A 426 -7.71 -4.67 1.09
N GLY A 427 -8.54 -3.70 0.68
CA GLY A 427 -8.19 -2.73 -0.35
C GLY A 427 -6.97 -1.86 -0.02
N SER A 428 -6.66 -1.63 1.26
CA SER A 428 -5.41 -0.95 1.64
C SER A 428 -4.17 -1.79 1.35
N VAL A 429 -4.25 -3.11 1.53
CA VAL A 429 -3.16 -4.05 1.25
C VAL A 429 -2.98 -4.21 -0.26
N LEU A 430 -4.08 -4.39 -1.00
CA LEU A 430 -4.05 -4.51 -2.46
C LEU A 430 -3.45 -3.26 -3.12
N ARG A 431 -3.86 -2.06 -2.71
CA ARG A 431 -3.25 -0.80 -3.21
C ARG A 431 -1.76 -0.70 -2.89
N LEU A 432 -1.32 -1.22 -1.74
CA LEU A 432 0.10 -1.24 -1.38
C LEU A 432 0.89 -2.20 -2.28
N ILE A 433 0.34 -3.38 -2.57
CA ILE A 433 0.93 -4.37 -3.49
C ILE A 433 1.05 -3.75 -4.89
N GLN A 434 -0.05 -3.24 -5.45
CA GLN A 434 -0.07 -2.58 -6.76
C GLN A 434 0.91 -1.41 -6.85
N SER A 435 1.02 -0.60 -5.79
CA SER A 435 1.99 0.49 -5.72
C SER A 435 3.44 -0.03 -5.73
N ARG A 436 3.72 -1.11 -4.99
CA ARG A 436 5.05 -1.74 -4.98
C ARG A 436 5.40 -2.37 -6.32
N GLU A 437 4.46 -3.03 -6.97
CA GLU A 437 4.67 -3.62 -8.29
C GLU A 437 4.88 -2.55 -9.36
N SER A 438 4.07 -1.50 -9.35
CA SER A 438 4.27 -0.33 -10.22
C SER A 438 5.65 0.30 -10.00
N GLN A 439 6.14 0.34 -8.74
CA GLN A 439 7.50 0.82 -8.45
C GLN A 439 8.58 -0.14 -8.92
N LYS A 440 8.40 -1.46 -8.79
CA LYS A 440 9.33 -2.47 -9.33
C LYS A 440 9.42 -2.37 -10.84
N LEU A 441 8.27 -2.33 -11.52
CA LEU A 441 8.20 -2.16 -12.97
C LEU A 441 8.94 -0.88 -13.38
N ASN A 442 8.67 0.25 -12.73
CA ASN A 442 9.38 1.50 -13.00
C ASN A 442 10.90 1.43 -12.76
N LYS A 443 11.36 0.67 -11.76
CA LYS A 443 12.80 0.46 -11.51
C LYS A 443 13.42 -0.45 -12.56
N GLU A 444 12.75 -1.52 -12.94
CA GLU A 444 13.17 -2.46 -13.98
C GLU A 444 13.19 -1.78 -15.35
N THR A 445 12.17 -1.00 -15.71
CA THR A 445 12.13 -0.22 -16.96
C THR A 445 13.23 0.83 -16.97
N LYS A 446 13.52 1.50 -15.84
CA LYS A 446 14.67 2.43 -15.74
C LYS A 446 16.01 1.70 -15.89
N SER A 447 16.17 0.53 -15.28
CA SER A 447 17.37 -0.31 -15.40
C SER A 447 17.56 -0.82 -16.83
N LEU A 448 16.51 -1.31 -17.46
CA LEU A 448 16.51 -1.79 -18.84
C LEU A 448 16.77 -0.64 -19.81
N ASN A 449 16.14 0.52 -19.64
CA ASN A 449 16.44 1.71 -20.44
C ASN A 449 17.88 2.19 -20.24
N GLN A 450 18.44 2.09 -19.03
CA GLN A 450 19.86 2.37 -18.80
C GLN A 450 20.77 1.36 -19.51
N GLN A 451 20.46 0.07 -19.47
CA GLN A 451 21.19 -0.97 -20.19
C GLN A 451 21.09 -0.79 -21.71
N ILE A 452 19.90 -0.50 -22.24
CA ILE A 452 19.68 -0.19 -23.66
C ILE A 452 20.46 1.06 -24.05
N MET A 453 20.43 2.14 -23.25
CA MET A 453 21.21 3.34 -23.51
C MET A 453 22.72 3.07 -23.43
N GLN A 454 23.17 2.18 -22.56
CA GLN A 454 24.58 1.79 -22.45
C GLN A 454 25.01 0.91 -23.64
N GLN A 455 24.15 0.00 -24.09
CA GLN A 455 24.33 -0.79 -25.31
C GLN A 455 24.33 0.10 -26.55
N MET A 456 23.36 1.01 -26.69
CA MET A 456 23.31 2.01 -27.75
C MET A 456 24.54 2.90 -27.72
N ARG A 457 25.02 3.38 -26.56
CA ARG A 457 26.28 4.13 -26.47
C ARG A 457 27.46 3.29 -26.95
N SER A 458 27.54 2.01 -26.57
CA SER A 458 28.63 1.13 -27.03
C SER A 458 28.59 0.83 -28.54
N GLN A 459 27.39 0.84 -29.14
CA GLN A 459 27.19 0.66 -30.59
C GLN A 459 27.38 1.97 -31.37
N ILE A 460 26.95 3.11 -30.80
CA ILE A 460 27.13 4.45 -31.38
C ILE A 460 28.61 4.82 -31.41
N VAL A 461 29.43 4.35 -30.46
CA VAL A 461 30.89 4.53 -30.49
C VAL A 461 31.52 3.94 -31.76
N LYS A 462 30.85 3.09 -32.54
CA LYS A 462 31.37 2.62 -33.84
C LYS A 462 30.31 2.64 -34.94
N TYR A 463 30.22 3.74 -35.70
CA TYR A 463 29.42 3.76 -36.93
C TYR A 463 30.24 3.18 -38.09
N LYS A 464 29.81 2.04 -38.64
CA LYS A 464 30.54 1.28 -39.68
C LYS A 464 32.00 0.95 -39.32
N GLY A 465 32.26 0.70 -38.04
CA GLY A 465 33.60 0.38 -37.54
C GLY A 465 34.52 1.59 -37.31
N ILE A 466 34.05 2.81 -37.55
CA ILE A 466 34.78 4.06 -37.32
C ILE A 466 34.25 4.70 -36.03
N ASP A 467 35.16 5.17 -35.18
CA ASP A 467 34.79 5.81 -33.92
C ASP A 467 34.03 7.11 -34.20
N TYR A 468 32.84 7.26 -33.63
CA TYR A 468 31.99 8.44 -33.84
C TYR A 468 32.70 9.73 -33.42
N LYS A 469 33.61 9.63 -32.45
CA LYS A 469 34.47 10.75 -32.05
C LYS A 469 35.37 11.22 -33.20
N MET A 470 35.90 10.30 -34.01
CA MET A 470 36.71 10.63 -35.18
C MET A 470 35.89 11.24 -36.32
N ILE A 471 34.63 10.84 -36.47
CA ILE A 471 33.70 11.44 -37.46
C ILE A 471 33.41 12.90 -37.07
N MET A 472 33.07 13.14 -35.80
CA MET A 472 32.83 14.49 -35.28
C MET A 472 34.09 15.37 -35.32
N GLU A 473 35.27 14.81 -35.06
CA GLU A 473 36.56 15.53 -35.17
C GLU A 473 36.91 15.85 -36.64
N ALA A 474 36.56 14.99 -37.59
CA ALA A 474 36.75 15.23 -39.03
C ALA A 474 35.77 16.26 -39.59
N GLU A 475 34.50 16.24 -39.17
CA GLU A 475 33.50 17.24 -39.54
C GLU A 475 33.90 18.63 -39.02
N ASN A 476 34.36 18.72 -37.77
CA ASN A 476 34.84 19.99 -37.19
C ASN A 476 36.16 20.49 -37.79
N ALA A 477 36.89 19.66 -38.55
CA ALA A 477 38.11 20.06 -39.25
C ALA A 477 37.84 20.47 -40.71
N LEU A 478 36.61 20.28 -41.20
CA LEU A 478 36.16 20.69 -42.54
C LEU A 478 35.46 22.06 -42.54
N ASP A 479 35.10 22.57 -41.36
CA ASP A 479 34.78 23.98 -41.10
C ASP A 479 36.06 24.77 -40.74
#